data_AF-A0A2P6P389-F1
#
_entry.id   AF-A0A2P6P389-F1
#
_cell.length_a   1.000
_cell.length_b   1.000
_cell.length_c   1.000
_cell.angle_alpha   90.00
_cell.angle_beta   90.00
_cell.angle_gamma   90.00
#
_symmetry.space_group_name_H-M   'P 1'
#
loop_
_entity.id
_entity.type
_entity.pdbx_description
1 polymer ?
#
loop_
_entity_poly.entity_id
_entity_poly.type
_entity_poly.pdbx_seq_one_letter_code
_entity_poly.pdbx_strand_id
1 'polypeptide(L)' 'MDANFLINLGDKAHVPIISFSATSPSLTSIRSPYFFRAAQNDSLQVKATSDIIQTFGWRKVVPIYVDNEFGEGVIP' A
#
# COMPACT_ATOMS: atom_id res chain seq x y z
N MET A 1 13.55 8.41 4.70
CA MET A 1 12.88 9.61 4.17
C MET A 1 11.43 9.21 3.93
N ASP A 2 10.48 9.93 4.52
CA ASP A 2 9.06 9.58 4.41
C ASP A 2 8.55 9.88 2.99
N ALA A 3 7.91 8.89 2.37
CA ALA A 3 7.32 9.04 1.04
C ALA A 3 6.25 10.15 1.02
N ASN A 4 5.47 10.28 2.10
CA ASN A 4 4.45 11.32 2.23
C ASN A 4 5.04 12.72 2.10
N PHE A 5 6.20 12.95 2.72
CA PHE A 5 6.86 14.25 2.65
C PHE A 5 7.25 14.62 1.21
N LEU A 6 7.89 13.70 0.49
CA LEU A 6 8.31 13.94 -0.89
C LEU A 6 7.11 14.13 -1.83
N ILE A 7 6.05 13.35 -1.65
CA ILE A 7 4.82 13.49 -2.42
C ILE A 7 4.19 14.87 -2.21
N ASN A 8 4.04 15.30 -0.96
CA ASN A 8 3.48 16.62 -0.65
C ASN A 8 4.37 17.77 -1.17
N LEU A 9 5.69 17.59 -1.16
CA LEU A 9 6.61 18.57 -1.71
C LEU A 9 6.49 18.66 -3.24
N GLY A 10 6.46 17.51 -3.92
CA GLY A 10 6.26 17.42 -5.37
C GLY A 10 4.93 18.03 -5.82
N ASP A 11 3.87 17.78 -5.07
CA ASP A 11 2.54 18.36 -5.30
C ASP A 11 2.58 19.89 -5.26
N LYS A 12 3.14 20.47 -4.19
CA LYS A 12 3.29 21.93 -4.04
C LYS A 12 4.19 22.54 -5.12
N ALA A 13 5.26 21.84 -5.48
CA ALA A 13 6.21 22.28 -6.49
C ALA A 13 5.72 22.04 -7.94
N HIS A 14 4.61 21.32 -8.13
CA HIS A 14 4.14 20.82 -9.43
C HIS A 14 5.21 19.99 -10.18
N VAL A 15 5.97 19.19 -9.42
CA VAL A 15 7.04 18.32 -9.93
C VAL A 15 6.64 16.86 -9.73
N PRO A 16 6.63 16.04 -10.80
CA PRO A 16 6.32 14.62 -10.68
C PRO A 16 7.31 13.87 -9.78
N ILE A 17 6.79 13.08 -8.85
CA ILE A 17 7.53 12.14 -8.00
C ILE A 17 7.22 10.72 -8.46
N ILE A 18 8.25 9.98 -8.85
CA ILE A 18 8.14 8.58 -9.26
C ILE A 18 8.85 7.71 -8.22
N SER A 19 8.10 6.83 -7.56
CA SER A 19 8.66 5.89 -6.59
C SER A 19 8.68 4.45 -7.11
N PHE A 20 9.80 3.76 -6.88
CA PHE A 20 10.03 2.36 -7.25
C PHE A 20 9.92 1.40 -6.05
N SER A 21 9.76 1.94 -4.83
CA SER A 21 9.78 1.18 -3.58
C SER A 21 8.63 1.51 -2.62
N ALA A 22 7.79 2.49 -2.96
CA ALA A 22 6.66 2.89 -2.12
C ALA A 22 5.46 1.96 -2.35
N THR A 23 5.35 0.91 -1.52
CA THR A 23 4.35 -0.16 -1.66
C THR A 23 3.11 0.03 -0.77
N SER A 24 3.20 0.86 0.28
CA SER A 24 2.11 1.03 1.25
C SER A 24 0.80 1.47 0.58
N PRO A 25 -0.34 0.83 0.91
CA PRO A 25 -1.63 1.19 0.33
C PRO A 25 -2.10 2.59 0.74
N SER A 26 -1.67 3.08 1.91
CA SER A 26 -2.02 4.38 2.49
C SER A 26 -1.70 5.55 1.55
N LEU A 27 -0.64 5.43 0.75
CA LEU A 27 -0.19 6.46 -0.20
C LEU A 27 -1.22 6.76 -1.29
N THR A 28 -2.16 5.84 -1.54
CA THR A 28 -3.28 6.06 -2.47
C THR A 28 -4.23 7.16 -1.97
N SER A 29 -4.32 7.35 -0.65
CA SER A 29 -5.21 8.34 -0.03
C SER A 29 -4.75 9.79 -0.24
N ILE A 30 -3.47 10.00 -0.55
CA ILE A 30 -2.88 11.33 -0.77
C ILE A 30 -3.47 12.02 -2.02
N ARG A 31 -3.94 11.23 -3.01
CA ARG A 31 -4.63 11.72 -4.23
C ARG A 31 -3.88 12.83 -4.99
N SER A 32 -2.56 12.92 -4.86
CA SER A 32 -1.75 13.90 -5.62
C SER A 32 -1.68 13.51 -7.10
N PRO A 33 -1.98 14.42 -8.04
CA PRO A 33 -1.80 14.18 -9.47
C PRO A 33 -0.32 14.16 -9.89
N TYR A 34 0.60 14.54 -8.99
CA TYR A 34 2.05 14.56 -9.22
C TYR A 34 2.77 13.35 -8.63
N PHE A 35 2.05 12.35 -8.10
CA PHE A 35 2.65 11.14 -7.58
C PHE A 35 2.35 9.92 -8.43
N PHE A 36 3.41 9.22 -8.82
CA PHE A 36 3.35 7.96 -9.55
C PHE A 36 4.17 6.92 -8.81
N ARG A 37 3.65 5.70 -8.77
CA ARG A 37 4.37 4.52 -8.26
C ARG A 37 4.55 3.51 -9.38
N ALA A 38 5.77 3.04 -9.54
CA ALA A 38 6.10 1.86 -10.34
C ALA A 38 6.03 0.58 -9.49
N ALA A 39 6.10 0.71 -8.16
CA ALA A 39 5.94 -0.39 -7.23
C ALA A 39 4.49 -0.89 -7.16
N GLN A 40 4.32 -2.19 -6.93
CA GLN A 40 3.02 -2.78 -6.65
C GLN A 40 2.52 -2.38 -5.26
N ASN A 41 1.19 -2.26 -5.13
CA ASN A 41 0.54 -1.98 -3.87
C ASN A 41 0.49 -3.25 -3.01
N ASP A 42 0.87 -3.16 -1.73
CA ASP A 42 0.89 -4.31 -0.81
C ASP A 42 -0.49 -4.96 -0.62
N SER A 43 -1.59 -4.25 -0.89
CA SER A 43 -2.94 -4.83 -0.85
C SER A 43 -3.13 -5.98 -1.86
N LEU A 44 -2.28 -6.11 -2.88
CA LEU A 44 -2.29 -7.26 -3.78
C LEU A 44 -1.96 -8.58 -3.06
N GLN A 45 -1.21 -8.53 -1.97
CA GLN A 45 -0.92 -9.72 -1.16
C GLN A 45 -2.19 -10.27 -0.50
N VAL A 46 -3.10 -9.40 -0.05
CA VAL A 46 -4.38 -9.78 0.56
C VAL A 46 -5.22 -10.62 -0.40
N LYS A 47 -5.21 -10.25 -1.69
CA LYS A 47 -5.90 -11.03 -2.73
C LYS A 47 -5.33 -12.44 -2.84
N ALA A 48 -4.01 -12.57 -2.95
CA ALA A 48 -3.35 -13.87 -3.03
C ALA A 48 -3.61 -14.73 -1.78
N THR A 49 -3.56 -14.15 -0.59
CA THR A 49 -3.90 -14.84 0.66
C THR A 49 -5.35 -15.30 0.70
N SER A 50 -6.29 -14.46 0.26
CA SER A 50 -7.72 -14.82 0.13
C SER A 50 -7.92 -16.02 -0.80
N ASP A 51 -7.25 -16.03 -1.95
CA ASP A 51 -7.37 -17.13 -2.92
C ASP A 51 -6.89 -18.46 -2.31
N ILE A 52 -5.82 -18.45 -1.49
CA ILE A 52 -5.35 -19.63 -0.76
C ILE A 52 -6.40 -20.10 0.26
N ILE A 53 -6.91 -19.18 1.09
CA ILE A 53 -7.93 -19.50 2.11
C ILE A 53 -9.15 -20.16 1.49
N GLN A 54 -9.63 -19.61 0.37
CA GLN A 54 -10.77 -20.14 -0.38
C GLN A 54 -10.46 -21.51 -0.99
N THR A 55 -9.30 -21.67 -1.61
CA THR A 55 -8.86 -22.91 -2.25
C THR A 55 -8.82 -24.09 -1.25
N PHE A 56 -8.33 -23.85 -0.03
CA PHE A 56 -8.22 -24.88 1.00
C PHE A 56 -9.44 -24.96 1.93
N GLY A 57 -10.46 -24.12 1.73
CA GLY A 57 -11.70 -24.15 2.51
C GLY A 57 -11.52 -23.80 4.00
N TRP A 58 -10.51 -23.01 4.35
CA TRP A 58 -10.28 -22.62 5.75
C TRP A 58 -11.39 -21.68 6.23
N ARG A 59 -12.07 -22.06 7.33
CA ARG A 59 -13.21 -21.32 7.88
C ARG A 59 -12.85 -20.29 8.96
N LYS A 60 -11.64 -20.36 9.51
CA LYS A 60 -11.15 -19.49 10.58
C LYS A 60 -9.70 -19.15 10.32
N VAL A 61 -9.38 -17.86 10.29
CA VAL A 61 -8.04 -17.30 10.08
C VAL A 61 -7.87 -16.15 11.06
N VAL A 62 -6.66 -15.97 11.60
CA VAL A 62 -6.31 -14.87 12.50
C VAL A 62 -5.12 -14.12 11.89
N PRO A 63 -5.29 -12.85 11.48
CA PRO A 63 -4.17 -12.05 11.00
C PRO A 63 -3.28 -11.62 12.18
N ILE A 64 -1.96 -11.67 11.96
CA ILE A 64 -0.95 -11.11 12.87
C ILE A 64 -0.18 -10.09 12.05
N TYR A 65 -0.11 -8.85 12.53
CA TYR A 65 0.48 -7.73 11.82
C TYR A 65 1.24 -6.82 12.78
N VAL A 66 2.11 -6.00 12.20
CA VAL A 66 2.76 -4.90 12.92
C VAL A 66 1.88 -3.66 12.77
N ASP A 67 1.63 -2.96 13.86
CA ASP A 67 0.84 -1.71 13.88
C ASP A 67 1.62 -0.55 13.20
N ASN A 68 1.58 -0.54 11.86
CA ASN A 68 2.20 0.47 11.01
C ASN A 68 1.50 0.54 9.62
N GLU A 69 1.97 1.43 8.75
CA GLU A 69 1.40 1.68 7.41
C GLU A 69 1.39 0.46 6.46
N PHE A 70 2.11 -0.62 6.80
CA PHE A 70 2.11 -1.87 6.05
C PHE A 70 1.08 -2.85 6.62
N GLY A 71 0.94 -2.91 7.96
CA GLY A 71 -0.05 -3.73 8.63
C GLY A 71 -1.49 -3.27 8.39
N GLU A 72 -1.75 -1.96 8.45
CA GLU A 72 -3.07 -1.37 8.16
C GLU A 72 -3.59 -1.75 6.77
N GLY A 73 -2.67 -1.92 5.81
CA GLY A 73 -2.97 -2.27 4.43
C GLY A 73 -3.48 -3.70 4.22
N VAL A 74 -3.33 -4.56 5.23
CA VAL A 74 -3.62 -6.00 5.16
C VAL A 74 -4.90 -6.36 5.92
N ILE A 75 -5.38 -5.47 6.78
CA ILE A 75 -6.57 -5.71 7.59
C ILE A 75 -7.82 -5.32 6.80
N PRO A 76 -8.88 -6.16 6.81
CA PRO A 76 -10.18 -5.83 6.22
C PRO A 76 -10.83 -4.56 6.79
#